data_AF-A0A670YPS6-F1
#
_entry.id   AF-A0A670YPS6-F1
#
_cell.length_a   1.000
_cell.length_b   1.000
_cell.length_c   1.000
_cell.angle_alpha   90.00
_cell.angle_beta   90.00
_cell.angle_gamma   90.00
#
_symmetry.space_group_name_H-M   'P 1'
#
loop_
_entity.id
_entity.type
_entity.pdbx_description
1 polymer ?
#
loop_
_entity_poly.entity_id
_entity_poly.type
_entity_poly.pdbx_seq_one_letter_code
_entity_poly.pdbx_strand_id
1 'polypeptide(L)' 'MNQRHNNFDFFSYTVKPGTCPVQYTVCRAAFDVCEKDEECPGIKRCCEGNCGTVCRTPEKGTSWA' A
#
# COMPACT_ATOMS: atom_id res chain seq x y z
N MET A 1 -10.98 16.14 -14.82
CA MET A 1 -11.71 15.78 -13.58
C MET A 1 -10.82 16.19 -12.41
N ASN A 2 -11.42 16.86 -11.44
CA ASN A 2 -10.86 17.97 -10.68
C ASN A 2 -10.20 17.48 -9.37
N GLN A 3 -8.90 17.71 -9.17
CA GLN A 3 -8.31 17.58 -7.83
C GLN A 3 -8.20 18.98 -7.21
N ARG A 4 -9.29 19.44 -6.60
CA ARG A 4 -9.29 20.65 -5.76
C ARG A 4 -8.53 20.34 -4.47
N HIS A 5 -7.24 20.65 -4.41
CA HIS A 5 -6.54 20.74 -3.14
C HIS A 5 -6.99 22.05 -2.43
N ASN A 6 -8.13 22.00 -1.73
CA ASN A 6 -8.59 23.04 -0.81
C ASN A 6 -8.58 22.45 0.61
N ASN A 7 -7.62 22.92 1.42
CA ASN A 7 -7.55 22.94 2.89
C ASN A 7 -8.55 22.08 3.69
N PHE A 8 -8.24 20.79 3.92
CA PHE A 8 -8.67 20.04 5.11
C PHE A 8 -7.92 18.69 5.16
N ASP A 9 -7.17 18.43 6.25
CA ASP A 9 -6.35 17.25 6.57
C ASP A 9 -5.11 17.00 5.66
N PHE A 10 -3.87 17.21 6.09
CA PHE A 10 -3.27 16.76 7.34
C PHE A 10 -3.61 15.31 7.74
N PHE A 11 -3.97 14.42 6.80
CA PHE A 11 -3.77 13.00 7.05
C PHE A 11 -2.34 12.68 6.66
N SER A 12 -1.48 12.60 7.67
CA SER A 12 -0.23 11.85 7.59
C SER A 12 -0.58 10.44 7.12
N TYR A 13 -0.68 10.22 5.81
CA TYR A 13 -0.58 8.87 5.26
C TYR A 13 0.77 8.41 5.74
N THR A 14 0.77 7.59 6.78
CA THR A 14 1.99 7.13 7.41
C THR A 14 2.63 6.19 6.40
N VAL A 15 3.39 6.75 5.44
CA VAL A 15 4.12 6.02 4.42
C VAL A 15 5.14 5.20 5.19
N LYS A 16 4.78 3.96 5.52
CA LYS A 16 5.72 3.06 6.19
C LYS A 16 6.91 2.88 5.25
N PRO A 17 8.16 2.95 5.73
CA PRO A 17 9.31 2.87 4.85
C PRO A 17 9.36 1.54 4.08
N GLY A 18 9.82 1.58 2.83
CA GLY A 18 9.93 0.43 1.94
C GLY A 18 8.80 0.31 0.92
N THR A 19 9.00 -0.54 -0.10
CA THR A 19 8.12 -0.71 -1.26
C THR A 19 7.36 -2.03 -1.20
N CYS A 20 6.19 -2.08 -1.85
CA CYS A 20 5.43 -3.32 -1.98
C CYS A 20 6.22 -4.35 -2.81
N PRO A 21 6.27 -5.62 -2.36
CA PRO A 21 6.92 -6.67 -3.12
C PRO A 21 6.20 -6.94 -4.44
N VAL A 22 6.98 -7.26 -5.48
CA VAL A 22 6.42 -7.67 -6.77
C VAL A 22 5.59 -8.93 -6.60
N GLN A 23 4.37 -8.93 -7.16
CA GLN A 23 3.46 -10.09 -7.11
C GLN A 23 3.30 -10.70 -8.50
N TYR A 24 3.56 -12.00 -8.60
CA TYR A 24 3.41 -12.78 -9.84
C TYR A 24 2.17 -13.68 -9.86
N THR A 25 1.26 -13.51 -8.90
CA THR A 25 0.06 -14.35 -8.77
C THR A 25 -1.03 -13.95 -9.74
N VAL A 26 -1.65 -14.94 -10.39
CA VAL A 26 -2.90 -14.81 -11.14
C VAL A 26 -4.03 -15.36 -10.29
N CYS A 27 -5.14 -14.62 -10.22
CA CYS A 27 -6.20 -14.85 -9.25
C CYS A 27 -7.53 -15.00 -9.97
N ARG A 28 -8.40 -15.85 -9.41
CA ARG A 28 -9.74 -16.10 -9.96
C ARG A 28 -10.73 -14.98 -9.62
N ALA A 29 -10.47 -14.25 -8.53
CA ALA A 29 -11.27 -13.12 -8.06
C ALA A 29 -10.35 -12.15 -7.29
N ALA A 30 -10.71 -10.87 -7.30
CA ALA A 30 -10.09 -9.85 -6.49
C ALA A 30 -10.74 -9.77 -5.10
N PHE A 31 -9.95 -9.44 -4.09
CA PHE A 31 -10.37 -9.23 -2.71
C PHE A 31 -9.49 -8.15 -2.07
N ASP A 32 -10.15 -7.18 -1.45
CA ASP A 32 -9.48 -6.05 -0.81
C ASP A 32 -9.55 -6.26 0.70
N VAL A 33 -8.38 -6.41 1.33
CA VAL A 33 -8.22 -6.70 2.77
C VAL A 33 -7.91 -5.42 3.54
N CYS A 34 -7.39 -4.40 2.86
CA CYS A 34 -7.04 -3.11 3.43
C CYS A 34 -7.22 -2.01 2.38
N GLU A 35 -7.41 -0.77 2.81
CA GLU A 35 -7.33 0.40 1.92
C GLU A 35 -6.04 1.19 2.18
N LYS A 36 -5.60 1.23 3.45
CA LYS A 36 -4.48 2.07 3.89
C LYS A 36 -3.44 1.28 4.70
N ASP A 37 -2.21 1.78 4.72
CA ASP A 37 -1.10 1.18 5.48
C ASP A 37 -1.37 1.07 6.99
N GLU A 38 -2.17 2.00 7.53
CA GLU A 38 -2.53 2.08 8.95
C GLU A 38 -3.42 0.91 9.40
N GLU A 39 -4.20 0.35 8.49
CA GLU A 39 -5.03 -0.84 8.72
C GLU A 39 -4.16 -2.11 8.84
N CYS A 40 -2.93 -2.05 8.30
CA CYS A 40 -2.01 -3.16 8.36
C CYS A 40 -1.18 -3.15 9.66
N PRO A 41 -1.11 -4.29 10.38
CA PRO A 41 -0.43 -4.33 11.66
C PRO A 41 1.09 -4.23 11.52
N GLY A 42 1.73 -3.50 12.44
CA GLY A 42 3.18 -3.37 12.52
C GLY A 42 3.78 -2.63 11.30
N ILE A 43 4.86 -3.17 10.73
CA ILE A 43 5.55 -2.57 9.57
C ILE A 43 4.87 -2.86 8.23
N LYS A 44 3.78 -3.65 8.22
CA LYS A 44 3.12 -4.08 7.00
C LYS A 44 2.44 -2.90 6.31
N ARG A 45 2.46 -2.91 4.98
CA ARG A 45 1.84 -1.92 4.10
C ARG A 45 0.68 -2.53 3.36
N CYS A 46 -0.31 -1.72 3.02
CA CYS A 46 -1.40 -2.13 2.16
C CYS A 46 -0.92 -2.06 0.71
N CYS A 47 -0.77 -3.24 0.09
CA CYS A 47 -0.19 -3.37 -1.23
C CYS A 47 -1.23 -3.80 -2.24
N GLU A 48 -1.35 -3.04 -3.31
CA GLU A 48 -2.10 -3.44 -4.50
C GLU A 48 -1.37 -4.59 -5.20
N GLY A 49 -2.08 -5.69 -5.39
CA GLY A 49 -1.64 -6.82 -6.20
C GLY A 49 -2.66 -7.13 -7.30
N ASN A 50 -2.37 -8.15 -8.10
CA ASN A 50 -3.29 -8.59 -9.15
C ASN A 50 -4.64 -9.11 -8.62
N CYS A 51 -4.71 -9.40 -7.31
CA CYS A 51 -5.87 -9.97 -6.65
C CYS A 51 -6.58 -8.96 -5.74
N GLY A 52 -6.36 -7.66 -5.88
CA GLY A 52 -6.82 -6.65 -4.93
C GLY A 52 -5.74 -6.28 -3.91
N THR A 53 -6.14 -5.61 -2.83
CA THR A 53 -5.23 -5.05 -1.83
C THR A 53 -5.02 -5.97 -0.64
N VAL A 54 -3.76 -6.12 -0.20
CA VAL A 54 -3.41 -6.98 0.93
C VAL A 54 -2.24 -6.45 1.73
N CYS A 55 -2.29 -6.64 3.05
CA CYS A 55 -1.20 -6.27 3.95
C CYS A 55 0.05 -7.13 3.72
N ARG A 56 1.15 -6.52 3.27
CA ARG A 56 2.43 -7.19 3.02
C ARG A 56 3.57 -6.51 3.76
N THR A 57 4.58 -7.30 4.11
CA THR A 57 5.84 -6.76 4.61
C THR A 57 6.52 -6.04 3.44
N PRO A 58 6.90 -4.76 3.60
CA PRO A 58 7.59 -4.04 2.55
C PRO A 58 8.98 -4.65 2.31
N GLU A 59 9.42 -4.64 1.06
CA GLU A 59 10.83 -4.90 0.76
C GLU A 59 11.64 -3.75 1.36
N LYS A 60 12.79 -4.06 1.98
CA LYS A 60 13.77 -3.03 2.32
C LYS A 60 14.06 -2.33 1.01
N GLY A 61 13.62 -1.08 0.88
CA GLY A 61 13.94 -0.30 -0.32
C GLY A 61 15.43 -0.43 -0.51
N THR A 62 15.86 -1.04 -1.61
CA THR A 62 17.26 -1.03 -2.00
C THR A 62 17.61 0.45 -2.14
N SER A 63 18.21 1.02 -1.09
CA SER A 63 19.16 2.09 -1.23
C SER A 63 20.20 1.52 -2.18
N TRP A 64 20.08 1.89 -3.45
CA TRP A 64 21.00 1.55 -4.51
C TRP A 64 22.41 1.83 -3.95
N ALA A 65 23.18 0.76 -3.80
CA ALA A 65 24.64 0.83 -3.67
C ALA A 65 25.23 0.82 -5.08
#